data_AF-A0A6B2CLE0-F1
#
_entry.id   AF-A0A6B2CLE0-F1
#
_cell.length_a   1.000
_cell.length_b   1.000
_cell.length_c   1.000
_cell.angle_alpha   90.00
_cell.angle_beta   90.00
_cell.angle_gamma   90.00
#
_symmetry.space_group_name_H-M   'P 1'
#
loop_
_entity.id
_entity.type
_entity.pdbx_description
1 polymer ?
#
loop_
_entity_poly.entity_id
_entity_poly.type
_entity_poly.pdbx_seq_one_letter_code
_entity_poly.pdbx_strand_id
1 'polypeptide(L)'
;MQALLSLSSALRGMCSGLYINGRLLNRYGGFNEVAVQVLLGRLRVCRRRGIGDVVAMVGDFPILSGVGGHEADCLIDHKCSDQVSCSAAMPEHPRFIIDVSLWRRHTKGELSSLMVQLMQTIREVRRYLWDGNITISGADPEFISLFKAAAGNMRTMVKFTGGIPVDYLKSAIMLDPYGEVELTETMVKTTETFIIGGISDSEVVRRGETYELYRLIKLGEYNVPRVRITLRGVLTGVPERINKVVSILLMIRFSGYGINDAIIVNQSKADKLVRLNRELNLTKPTSPSDVYELLTWLGLTPWDSKVQALLRRIKLPSP
;
A
#
# COMPACT_ATOMS: atom_id res chain seq x y z
N MET A 1 0.89 -2.83 11.96
CA MET A 1 1.64 -1.82 12.74
C MET A 1 3.02 -2.38 13.11
N GLN A 2 3.85 -2.76 12.15
CA GLN A 2 5.10 -3.46 12.43
C GLN A 2 6.22 -2.54 12.89
N ALA A 3 6.32 -1.31 12.38
CA ALA A 3 7.35 -0.37 12.81
C ALA A 3 7.18 0.02 14.29
N LEU A 4 5.94 0.22 14.72
CA LEU A 4 5.62 0.48 16.13
C LEU A 4 5.96 -0.72 17.01
N LEU A 5 5.60 -1.94 16.59
CA LEU A 5 5.93 -3.16 17.32
C LEU A 5 7.45 -3.34 17.49
N SER A 6 8.21 -3.19 16.41
CA SER A 6 9.68 -3.27 16.43
C SER A 6 10.30 -2.19 17.34
N LEU A 7 9.83 -0.95 17.23
CA LEU A 7 10.31 0.15 18.07
C LEU A 7 10.01 -0.11 19.56
N SER A 8 8.75 -0.42 19.89
CA SER A 8 8.34 -0.71 21.27
C SER A 8 9.09 -1.91 21.85
N SER A 9 9.31 -2.97 21.07
CA SER A 9 10.11 -4.11 21.52
C SER A 9 11.56 -3.72 21.84
N ALA A 10 12.16 -2.84 21.04
CA ALA A 10 13.54 -2.37 21.26
C ALA A 10 13.68 -1.43 22.47
N LEU A 11 12.58 -0.83 22.92
CA LEU A 11 12.52 0.03 24.10
C LEU A 11 12.27 -0.73 25.41
N ARG A 12 11.90 -2.02 25.34
CA ARG A 12 11.72 -2.86 26.53
C ARG A 12 13.03 -2.95 27.31
N GLY A 13 12.97 -2.69 28.62
CA GLY A 13 14.13 -2.62 29.51
C GLY A 13 14.85 -1.26 29.53
N MET A 14 14.51 -0.34 28.62
CA MET A 14 15.00 1.05 28.63
C MET A 14 13.93 2.02 29.14
N CYS A 15 12.67 1.75 28.79
CA CYS A 15 11.48 2.49 29.17
C CYS A 15 10.47 1.54 29.84
N SER A 16 9.66 2.05 30.75
CA SER A 16 8.49 1.37 31.33
C SER A 16 7.26 1.43 30.41
N GLY A 17 7.21 2.37 29.48
CA GLY A 17 6.14 2.52 28.49
C GLY A 17 6.44 3.62 27.48
N LEU A 18 5.57 3.79 26.49
CA LEU A 18 5.73 4.82 25.45
C LEU A 18 4.46 5.64 25.27
N TYR A 19 4.52 6.94 25.58
CA TYR A 19 3.45 7.88 25.27
C TYR A 19 3.61 8.52 23.90
N ILE A 20 2.53 8.54 23.11
CA ILE A 20 2.48 9.16 21.79
C ILE A 20 1.40 10.25 21.77
N ASN A 21 1.84 11.48 21.55
CA ASN A 21 0.94 12.65 21.55
C ASN A 21 -0.04 12.61 20.37
N GLY A 22 -1.33 12.84 20.63
CA GLY A 22 -2.39 12.90 19.61
C GLY A 22 -2.13 13.90 18.47
N ARG A 23 -1.40 15.00 18.71
CA ARG A 23 -0.99 15.94 17.66
C ARG A 23 -0.06 15.29 16.63
N LEU A 24 0.82 14.38 17.07
CA LEU A 24 1.70 13.63 16.17
C LEU A 24 0.91 12.60 15.37
N LEU A 25 -0.06 11.92 16.01
CA LEU A 25 -0.96 10.98 15.33
C LEU A 25 -1.73 11.69 14.21
N ASN A 26 -2.34 12.85 14.50
CA ASN A 26 -3.05 13.64 13.51
C ASN A 26 -2.13 14.14 12.38
N ARG A 27 -0.89 14.50 12.70
CA ARG A 27 0.08 14.98 11.71
C ARG A 27 0.56 13.88 10.77
N TYR A 28 0.80 12.67 11.28
CA TYR A 28 1.47 11.61 10.54
C TYR A 28 0.55 10.47 10.08
N GLY A 29 -0.69 10.40 10.56
CA GLY A 29 -1.72 9.49 10.06
C GLY A 29 -2.00 8.28 10.96
N GLY A 30 -1.15 8.01 11.95
CA GLY A 30 -1.33 6.87 12.85
C GLY A 30 -0.09 6.56 13.68
N PHE A 31 -0.24 5.58 14.58
CA PHE A 31 0.83 5.18 15.49
C PHE A 31 2.04 4.60 14.75
N ASN A 32 1.80 3.78 13.71
CA ASN A 32 2.89 3.17 12.94
C ASN A 32 3.68 4.23 12.17
N GLU A 33 2.99 5.20 11.55
CA GLU A 33 3.63 6.30 10.83
C GLU A 33 4.47 7.19 11.75
N VAL A 34 4.02 7.44 12.98
CA VAL A 34 4.80 8.14 14.00
C VAL A 34 6.08 7.36 14.33
N ALA A 35 5.98 6.05 14.55
CA ALA A 35 7.16 5.20 14.76
C ALA A 35 8.12 5.25 13.56
N VAL A 36 7.60 5.24 12.32
CA VAL A 36 8.44 5.42 11.13
C VAL A 36 9.17 6.77 11.15
N GLN A 37 8.56 7.86 11.64
CA GLN A 37 9.29 9.13 11.72
C GLN A 37 10.46 9.10 12.71
N VAL A 38 10.41 8.25 13.75
CA VAL A 38 11.56 8.00 14.63
C VAL A 38 12.69 7.31 13.85
N LEU A 39 12.35 6.27 13.09
CA LEU A 39 13.32 5.54 12.26
C LEU A 39 13.95 6.42 11.18
N LEU A 40 13.17 7.34 10.61
CA LEU A 40 13.65 8.34 9.67
C LEU A 40 14.38 9.50 10.38
N GLY A 41 14.62 9.45 11.68
CA GLY A 41 15.33 10.47 12.45
C GLY A 41 14.68 11.86 12.43
N ARG A 42 13.36 11.94 12.20
CA ARG A 42 12.56 13.17 12.25
C ARG A 42 11.90 13.41 13.61
N LEU A 43 11.61 12.32 14.32
CA LEU A 43 11.20 12.30 15.70
C LEU A 43 12.24 11.55 16.53
N ARG A 44 12.16 11.69 17.85
CA ARG A 44 13.07 11.05 18.81
C ARG A 44 12.23 10.44 19.94
N VAL A 45 12.74 9.37 20.52
CA VAL A 45 12.22 8.84 21.79
C VAL A 45 12.94 9.55 22.92
N CYS A 46 12.18 10.15 23.84
CA CYS A 46 12.68 11.00 24.91
C CYS A 46 12.34 10.41 26.26
N ARG A 47 13.32 10.44 27.17
CA ARG A 47 13.09 10.08 28.57
C ARG A 47 12.37 11.23 29.27
N ARG A 48 11.04 11.17 29.26
CA ARG A 48 10.16 12.18 29.82
C ARG A 48 8.82 11.52 30.15
N ARG A 49 8.31 11.82 31.35
CA ARG A 49 7.00 11.35 31.82
C ARG A 49 5.89 11.77 30.85
N GLY A 50 5.11 10.79 30.40
CA GLY A 50 3.88 10.97 29.65
C GLY A 50 2.72 10.27 30.37
N ILE A 51 1.54 10.89 30.34
CA ILE A 51 0.34 10.36 30.99
C ILE A 51 -0.76 10.22 29.95
N GLY A 52 -1.43 9.07 29.90
CA GLY A 52 -2.50 8.80 28.94
C GLY A 52 -3.24 7.51 29.25
N ASP A 53 -4.13 7.14 28.34
CA ASP A 53 -4.79 5.83 28.36
C ASP A 53 -3.96 4.82 27.59
N VAL A 54 -4.04 3.55 28.03
CA VAL A 54 -3.44 2.42 27.32
C VAL A 54 -4.24 2.16 26.06
N VAL A 55 -3.63 2.40 24.89
CA VAL A 55 -4.25 2.17 23.59
C VAL A 55 -3.80 0.87 22.94
N ALA A 56 -2.65 0.34 23.35
CA ALA A 56 -2.12 -0.95 22.91
C ALA A 56 -1.09 -1.48 23.90
N MET A 57 -0.86 -2.80 23.84
CA MET A 57 0.18 -3.50 24.60
C MET A 57 1.11 -4.23 23.64
N VAL A 58 2.42 -4.15 23.88
CA VAL A 58 3.44 -4.93 23.16
C VAL A 58 4.13 -5.85 24.18
N GLY A 59 3.56 -7.05 24.37
CA GLY A 59 3.88 -7.87 25.53
C GLY A 59 3.39 -7.17 26.81
N ASP A 60 4.32 -6.85 27.70
CA ASP A 60 4.10 -6.09 28.94
C ASP A 60 4.32 -4.58 28.78
N PHE A 61 4.69 -4.11 27.58
CA PHE A 61 5.03 -2.72 27.34
C PHE A 61 3.82 -1.89 26.88
N PRO A 62 3.31 -0.94 27.69
CA PRO A 62 2.14 -0.14 27.36
C PRO A 62 2.48 0.99 26.38
N ILE A 63 1.62 1.12 25.36
CA ILE A 63 1.60 2.28 24.48
C ILE A 63 0.44 3.17 24.92
N LEU A 64 0.76 4.42 25.25
CA LEU A 64 -0.17 5.39 25.80
C LEU A 64 -0.50 6.51 24.81
N SER A 65 -1.72 7.02 24.86
CA SER A 65 -2.14 8.23 24.13
C SER A 65 -3.32 8.90 24.81
N GLY A 66 -3.67 10.11 24.37
CA GLY A 66 -4.85 10.83 24.87
C GLY A 66 -4.72 11.30 26.32
N VAL A 67 -5.86 11.37 27.00
CA VAL A 67 -6.00 11.74 28.41
C VAL A 67 -6.36 10.48 29.19
N GLY A 68 -5.64 10.19 30.26
CA GLY A 68 -5.85 9.01 31.08
C GLY A 68 -5.05 9.05 32.37
N GLY A 69 -4.97 7.93 33.07
CA GLY A 69 -4.29 7.82 34.36
C GLY A 69 -2.99 7.00 34.36
N HIS A 70 -2.62 6.40 33.23
CA HIS A 70 -1.43 5.54 33.15
C HIS A 70 -0.19 6.35 32.80
N GLU A 71 0.95 5.92 33.31
CA GLU A 71 2.23 6.62 33.12
C GLU A 71 3.20 5.83 32.27
N ALA A 72 3.92 6.55 31.41
CA ALA A 72 5.09 6.08 30.68
C ALA A 72 6.26 7.01 31.01
N ASP A 73 7.46 6.45 31.12
CA ASP A 73 8.69 7.22 31.35
C ASP A 73 9.36 7.69 30.04
N CYS A 74 8.83 7.27 28.88
CA CYS A 74 9.27 7.69 27.56
C CYS A 74 8.12 8.22 26.71
N LEU A 75 8.44 9.14 25.79
CA LEU A 75 7.50 9.64 24.79
C LEU A 75 8.19 9.98 23.47
N ILE A 76 7.40 10.11 22.40
CA ILE A 76 7.89 10.57 21.08
C ILE A 76 7.69 12.07 20.93
N ASP A 77 8.74 12.79 20.53
CA ASP A 77 8.68 14.24 20.25
C ASP A 77 9.71 14.65 19.17
N HIS A 78 9.61 15.90 18.69
CA HIS A 78 10.57 16.50 17.77
C HIS A 78 11.89 16.91 18.46
N LYS A 79 11.79 17.38 19.71
CA LYS A 79 12.92 17.89 20.49
C LYS A 79 13.10 17.04 21.74
N CYS A 80 14.37 16.73 22.02
CA CYS A 80 14.74 15.74 23.02
C CYS A 80 16.03 16.17 23.69
N SER A 81 15.99 16.46 25.00
CA SER A 81 17.18 16.74 25.80
C SER A 81 17.88 15.45 26.23
N ASP A 82 17.10 14.45 26.63
CA ASP A 82 17.56 13.10 26.97
C ASP A 82 16.94 12.10 26.00
N GLN A 83 17.70 11.74 24.96
CA GLN A 83 17.26 10.84 23.90
C GLN A 83 17.60 9.39 24.24
N VAL A 84 16.60 8.52 24.17
CA VAL A 84 16.82 7.08 24.24
C VAL A 84 17.29 6.59 22.87
N SER A 85 18.50 6.02 22.82
CA SER A 85 19.02 5.37 21.63
C SER A 85 18.65 3.89 21.66
N CYS A 86 17.92 3.42 20.65
CA CYS A 86 17.56 2.02 20.49
C CYS A 86 17.76 1.59 19.03
N SER A 87 18.10 0.32 18.83
CA SER A 87 18.23 -0.29 17.51
C SER A 87 17.08 -1.26 17.31
N ALA A 88 16.05 -0.83 16.58
CA ALA A 88 14.89 -1.67 16.30
C ALA A 88 15.18 -2.64 15.15
N ALA A 89 14.98 -3.93 15.38
CA ALA A 89 14.98 -4.94 14.32
C ALA A 89 13.71 -4.78 13.47
N MET A 90 13.86 -4.21 12.29
CA MET A 90 12.74 -3.92 11.40
C MET A 90 12.37 -5.15 10.55
N PRO A 91 11.08 -5.37 10.25
CA PRO A 91 10.66 -6.49 9.43
C PRO A 91 11.22 -6.34 8.02
N GLU A 92 11.81 -7.43 7.53
CA GLU A 92 12.24 -7.49 6.13
C GLU A 92 11.09 -7.75 5.17
N HIS A 93 10.04 -8.44 5.63
CA HIS A 93 8.96 -8.93 4.80
C HIS A 93 7.58 -8.38 5.18
N PRO A 94 6.67 -8.24 4.22
CA PRO A 94 6.89 -8.43 2.78
C PRO A 94 7.76 -7.31 2.17
N ARG A 95 8.41 -7.60 1.05
CA ARG A 95 9.12 -6.63 0.21
C ARG A 95 8.26 -6.28 -0.99
N PHE A 96 8.23 -5.00 -1.34
CA PHE A 96 7.61 -4.49 -2.55
C PHE A 96 8.71 -3.98 -3.46
N ILE A 97 8.87 -4.64 -4.60
CA ILE A 97 9.79 -4.23 -5.65
C ILE A 97 8.98 -3.54 -6.72
N ILE A 98 9.30 -2.28 -6.98
CA ILE A 98 8.70 -1.51 -8.06
C ILE A 98 9.75 -1.36 -9.14
N ASP A 99 9.62 -2.14 -10.21
CA ASP A 99 10.63 -2.16 -11.27
C ASP A 99 10.33 -1.09 -12.32
N VAL A 100 11.27 -0.16 -12.48
CA VAL A 100 11.15 0.99 -13.36
C VAL A 100 12.06 0.87 -14.58
N SER A 101 12.54 -0.32 -14.94
CA SER A 101 13.48 -0.51 -16.07
C SER A 101 12.96 0.06 -17.42
N LEU A 102 11.65 0.18 -17.56
CA LEU A 102 11.00 0.75 -18.76
C LEU A 102 10.60 2.23 -18.61
N TRP A 103 11.11 2.94 -17.59
CA TRP A 103 10.63 4.29 -17.26
C TRP A 103 10.79 5.31 -18.39
N ARG A 104 11.79 5.14 -19.27
CA ARG A 104 12.05 6.03 -20.42
C ARG A 104 10.99 5.95 -21.52
N ARG A 105 10.07 4.98 -21.46
CA ARG A 105 8.96 4.85 -22.42
C ARG A 105 7.77 5.73 -22.10
N HIS A 106 7.70 6.22 -20.87
CA HIS A 106 6.60 7.08 -20.45
C HIS A 106 6.62 8.42 -21.17
N THR A 107 5.44 8.96 -21.44
CA THR A 107 5.30 10.38 -21.71
C THR A 107 5.66 11.19 -20.44
N LYS A 108 5.79 12.51 -20.57
CA LYS A 108 6.01 13.38 -19.40
C LYS A 108 4.86 13.28 -18.38
N GLY A 109 3.61 13.17 -18.86
CA GLY A 109 2.44 13.06 -17.99
C GLY A 109 2.38 11.72 -17.27
N GLU A 110 2.64 10.62 -17.98
CA GLU A 110 2.74 9.28 -17.39
C GLU A 110 3.88 9.18 -16.37
N LEU A 111 5.04 9.76 -16.65
CA LEU A 111 6.18 9.78 -15.72
C LEU A 111 5.85 10.60 -14.46
N SER A 112 5.17 11.74 -14.60
CA SER A 112 4.69 12.52 -13.46
C SER A 112 3.67 11.72 -12.63
N SER A 113 2.78 10.98 -13.28
CA SER A 113 1.83 10.07 -12.61
C SER A 113 2.55 8.97 -11.84
N LEU A 114 3.57 8.34 -12.45
CA LEU A 114 4.41 7.33 -11.81
C LEU A 114 5.06 7.88 -10.53
N MET A 115 5.65 9.09 -10.58
CA MET A 115 6.23 9.71 -9.38
C MET A 115 5.21 9.87 -8.25
N VAL A 116 4.00 10.35 -8.57
CA VAL A 116 2.93 10.47 -7.58
C VAL A 116 2.54 9.11 -7.00
N GLN A 117 2.44 8.07 -7.83
CA GLN A 117 2.13 6.72 -7.37
C GLN A 117 3.22 6.15 -6.46
N LEU A 118 4.51 6.39 -6.76
CA LEU A 118 5.61 5.99 -5.89
C LEU A 118 5.55 6.69 -4.52
N MET A 119 5.27 7.99 -4.50
CA MET A 119 5.11 8.76 -3.25
C MET A 119 3.94 8.24 -2.42
N GLN A 120 2.83 7.94 -3.08
CA GLN A 120 1.66 7.36 -2.42
C GLN A 120 1.96 5.94 -1.92
N THR A 121 2.71 5.13 -2.66
CA THR A 121 3.10 3.78 -2.24
C THR A 121 3.91 3.80 -0.95
N ILE A 122 4.85 4.75 -0.81
CA ILE A 122 5.60 4.94 0.44
C ILE A 122 4.64 5.25 1.61
N ARG A 123 3.63 6.08 1.39
CA ARG A 123 2.62 6.38 2.43
C ARG A 123 1.78 5.16 2.79
N GLU A 124 1.36 4.36 1.81
CA GLU A 124 0.60 3.13 2.07
C GLU A 124 1.43 2.11 2.86
N VAL A 125 2.69 1.89 2.49
CA VAL A 125 3.59 1.01 3.24
C VAL A 125 3.79 1.50 4.67
N ARG A 126 3.95 2.81 4.90
CA ARG A 126 4.13 3.39 6.25
C ARG A 126 2.96 3.18 7.20
N ARG A 127 1.75 2.89 6.71
CA ARG A 127 0.60 2.52 7.58
C ARG A 127 0.81 1.19 8.28
N TYR A 128 1.58 0.29 7.66
CA TYR A 128 1.71 -1.10 8.10
C TYR A 128 3.12 -1.50 8.50
N LEU A 129 4.11 -0.99 7.77
CA LEU A 129 5.52 -1.38 7.74
C LEU A 129 6.41 -0.13 7.83
N TRP A 130 7.52 -0.08 7.08
CA TRP A 130 8.43 1.06 6.96
C TRP A 130 9.06 1.11 5.55
N ASP A 131 9.76 2.19 5.24
CA ASP A 131 10.32 2.46 3.90
C ASP A 131 11.26 1.36 3.38
N GLY A 132 11.99 0.68 4.25
CA GLY A 132 12.94 -0.36 3.85
C GLY A 132 12.30 -1.62 3.27
N ASN A 133 10.97 -1.76 3.37
CA ASN A 133 10.21 -2.77 2.65
C ASN A 133 9.99 -2.43 1.17
N ILE A 134 10.39 -1.24 0.71
CA ILE A 134 10.28 -0.82 -0.69
C ILE A 134 11.66 -0.82 -1.34
N THR A 135 11.76 -1.47 -2.49
CA THR A 135 12.90 -1.37 -3.40
C THR A 135 12.41 -0.86 -4.74
N ILE A 136 13.04 0.18 -5.28
CA ILE A 136 12.87 0.61 -6.67
C ILE A 136 14.03 0.01 -7.46
N SER A 137 13.72 -0.91 -8.38
CA SER A 137 14.71 -1.59 -9.23
C SER A 137 14.71 -1.04 -10.66
N GLY A 138 15.81 -1.22 -11.39
CA GLY A 138 15.97 -0.64 -12.72
C GLY A 138 16.14 0.89 -12.71
N ALA A 139 16.44 1.48 -11.55
CA ALA A 139 16.59 2.91 -11.38
C ALA A 139 18.02 3.36 -11.67
N ASP A 140 18.19 4.10 -12.76
CA ASP A 140 19.45 4.77 -13.08
C ASP A 140 19.58 6.12 -12.34
N PRO A 141 20.76 6.78 -12.37
CA PRO A 141 20.97 8.05 -11.67
C PRO A 141 19.99 9.16 -12.09
N GLU A 142 19.53 9.16 -13.35
CA GLU A 142 18.57 10.15 -13.85
C GLU A 142 17.20 9.96 -13.22
N PHE A 143 16.70 8.72 -13.19
CA PHE A 143 15.45 8.39 -12.51
C PHE A 143 15.51 8.74 -11.02
N ILE A 144 16.62 8.42 -10.35
CA ILE A 144 16.80 8.76 -8.92
C ILE A 144 16.76 10.28 -8.71
N SER A 145 17.33 11.06 -9.62
CA SER A 145 17.28 12.53 -9.57
C SER A 145 15.84 13.04 -9.71
N LEU A 146 15.09 12.52 -10.70
CA LEU A 146 13.68 12.85 -10.91
C LEU A 146 12.82 12.49 -9.70
N PHE A 147 13.03 11.31 -9.12
CA PHE A 147 12.36 10.89 -7.90
C PHE A 147 12.64 11.84 -6.75
N LYS A 148 13.91 12.23 -6.53
CA LYS A 148 14.29 13.16 -5.45
C LYS A 148 13.64 14.53 -5.65
N ALA A 149 13.62 15.04 -6.87
CA ALA A 149 12.95 16.30 -7.20
C ALA A 149 11.45 16.22 -6.91
N ALA A 150 10.78 15.14 -7.33
CA ALA A 150 9.35 14.92 -7.07
C ALA A 150 9.03 14.70 -5.58
N ALA A 151 9.93 14.04 -4.85
CA ALA A 151 9.79 13.80 -3.42
C ALA A 151 9.94 15.07 -2.56
N GLY A 152 10.63 16.09 -3.09
CA GLY A 152 10.91 17.34 -2.39
C GLY A 152 11.55 17.09 -1.03
N ASN A 153 10.93 17.59 0.05
CA ASN A 153 11.43 17.44 1.42
C ASN A 153 11.06 16.09 2.09
N MET A 154 10.53 15.13 1.33
CA MET A 154 10.18 13.82 1.88
C MET A 154 11.46 13.01 2.17
N ARG A 155 11.79 12.86 3.45
CA ARG A 155 12.80 11.92 3.92
C ARG A 155 12.27 10.50 3.75
N THR A 156 13.08 9.65 3.14
CA THR A 156 12.75 8.25 2.89
C THR A 156 13.99 7.38 2.94
N MET A 157 13.79 6.10 3.24
CA MET A 157 14.83 5.05 3.21
C MET A 157 14.55 3.98 2.17
N VAL A 158 13.73 4.30 1.15
CA VAL A 158 13.52 3.42 -0.01
C VAL A 158 14.86 3.09 -0.65
N LYS A 159 15.06 1.81 -0.97
CA LYS A 159 16.28 1.33 -1.63
C LYS A 159 16.17 1.53 -3.13
N PHE A 160 17.23 2.01 -3.76
CA PHE A 160 17.36 2.08 -5.22
C PHE A 160 18.40 1.08 -5.68
N THR A 161 18.07 0.31 -6.71
CA THR A 161 18.94 -0.75 -7.26
C THR A 161 18.91 -0.72 -8.78
N GLY A 162 20.02 -1.11 -9.42
CA GLY A 162 20.08 -1.24 -10.88
C GLY A 162 19.28 -2.42 -11.43
N GLY A 163 18.96 -3.40 -10.59
CA GLY A 163 18.18 -4.58 -10.92
C GLY A 163 17.73 -5.30 -9.65
N ILE A 164 16.90 -6.33 -9.80
CA ILE A 164 16.36 -7.07 -8.66
C ILE A 164 17.44 -7.99 -8.06
N PRO A 165 17.74 -7.88 -6.75
CA PRO A 165 18.64 -8.82 -6.09
C PRO A 165 18.13 -10.27 -6.20
N VAL A 166 19.01 -11.19 -6.59
CA VAL A 166 18.64 -12.59 -6.88
C VAL A 166 18.07 -13.30 -5.65
N ASP A 167 18.57 -12.98 -4.46
CA ASP A 167 18.06 -13.50 -3.19
C ASP A 167 16.61 -13.12 -2.92
N TYR A 168 16.12 -12.00 -3.48
CA TYR A 168 14.73 -11.58 -3.33
C TYR A 168 13.77 -12.42 -4.18
N LEU A 169 14.26 -13.19 -5.16
CA LEU A 169 13.45 -13.95 -6.13
C LEU A 169 12.99 -15.32 -5.60
N LYS A 170 13.59 -15.84 -4.53
CA LYS A 170 13.30 -17.20 -3.99
C LYS A 170 11.84 -17.40 -3.57
N SER A 171 11.20 -16.36 -3.05
CA SER A 171 9.79 -16.34 -2.64
C SER A 171 9.13 -15.07 -3.18
N ALA A 172 9.27 -14.88 -4.50
CA ALA A 172 8.72 -13.75 -5.22
C ALA A 172 7.52 -14.15 -6.09
N ILE A 173 6.61 -13.21 -6.28
CA ILE A 173 5.63 -13.24 -7.36
C ILE A 173 5.68 -11.92 -8.13
N MET A 174 5.46 -11.96 -9.44
CA MET A 174 5.24 -10.76 -10.23
C MET A 174 3.75 -10.53 -10.44
N LEU A 175 3.28 -9.35 -10.08
CA LEU A 175 1.91 -8.94 -10.33
C LEU A 175 1.76 -8.51 -11.78
N ASP A 176 0.90 -9.23 -12.49
CA ASP A 176 0.62 -9.02 -13.89
C ASP A 176 -0.88 -9.20 -14.15
N PRO A 177 -1.60 -8.18 -14.67
CA PRO A 177 -3.02 -8.29 -14.99
C PRO A 177 -3.37 -9.48 -15.90
N TYR A 178 -2.43 -9.93 -16.71
CA TYR A 178 -2.56 -11.03 -17.66
C TYR A 178 -1.75 -12.27 -17.23
N GLY A 179 -1.39 -12.36 -15.95
CA GLY A 179 -0.80 -13.56 -15.37
C GLY A 179 -1.71 -14.78 -15.47
N GLU A 180 -1.10 -15.96 -15.53
CA GLU A 180 -1.81 -17.24 -15.64
C GLU A 180 -2.36 -17.70 -14.28
N VAL A 181 -1.72 -17.29 -13.19
CA VAL A 181 -2.09 -17.66 -11.82
C VAL A 181 -2.95 -16.57 -11.20
N GLU A 182 -4.07 -16.95 -10.59
CA GLU A 182 -4.92 -16.03 -9.83
C GLU A 182 -4.40 -15.84 -8.40
N LEU A 183 -4.32 -14.59 -7.94
CA LEU A 183 -3.86 -14.27 -6.59
C LEU A 183 -4.82 -14.83 -5.54
N THR A 184 -4.28 -15.53 -4.55
CA THR A 184 -5.04 -16.00 -3.38
C THR A 184 -4.57 -15.32 -2.10
N GLU A 185 -5.43 -15.27 -1.08
CA GLU A 185 -5.07 -14.70 0.23
C GLU A 185 -3.91 -15.46 0.89
N THR A 186 -3.84 -16.78 0.71
CA THR A 186 -2.72 -17.59 1.19
C THR A 186 -1.41 -17.13 0.55
N MET A 187 -1.39 -16.92 -0.77
CA MET A 187 -0.21 -16.37 -1.46
C MET A 187 0.18 -15.02 -0.89
N VAL A 188 -0.78 -14.12 -0.62
CA VAL A 188 -0.46 -12.80 -0.04
C VAL A 188 0.18 -12.90 1.35
N LYS A 189 -0.24 -13.89 2.15
CA LYS A 189 0.27 -14.13 3.51
C LYS A 189 1.66 -14.78 3.51
N THR A 190 1.94 -15.68 2.58
CA THR A 190 3.19 -16.47 2.55
C THR A 190 4.28 -15.88 1.65
N THR A 191 3.93 -15.12 0.62
CA THR A 191 4.89 -14.52 -0.31
C THR A 191 5.76 -13.50 0.40
N GLU A 192 7.07 -13.57 0.19
CA GLU A 192 8.02 -12.65 0.81
C GLU A 192 8.26 -11.39 -0.02
N THR A 193 8.18 -11.51 -1.34
CA THR A 193 8.49 -10.44 -2.29
C THR A 193 7.38 -10.29 -3.35
N PHE A 194 6.84 -9.09 -3.48
CA PHE A 194 5.91 -8.73 -4.56
C PHE A 194 6.61 -7.81 -5.56
N ILE A 195 6.70 -8.24 -6.82
CA ILE A 195 7.26 -7.46 -7.91
C ILE A 195 6.12 -6.80 -8.69
N ILE A 196 6.21 -5.49 -8.88
CA ILE A 196 5.19 -4.67 -9.53
C ILE A 196 5.89 -3.84 -10.62
N GLY A 197 5.34 -3.84 -11.83
CA GLY A 197 5.83 -2.98 -12.90
C GLY A 197 5.54 -1.51 -12.61
N GLY A 198 6.56 -0.65 -12.75
CA GLY A 198 6.46 0.79 -12.68
C GLY A 198 6.01 1.42 -14.01
N ILE A 199 5.01 0.81 -14.66
CA ILE A 199 4.56 1.17 -16.01
C ILE A 199 3.18 1.83 -15.91
N SER A 200 3.00 2.94 -16.60
CA SER A 200 1.75 3.69 -16.72
C SER A 200 1.39 3.85 -18.19
N ASP A 201 0.25 3.31 -18.60
CA ASP A 201 -0.28 3.32 -19.96
C ASP A 201 -1.53 4.21 -20.10
N SER A 202 -1.67 5.19 -19.21
CA SER A 202 -2.84 6.07 -19.13
C SER A 202 -2.99 7.04 -20.31
N GLU A 203 -1.89 7.39 -20.99
CA GLU A 203 -1.92 8.28 -22.16
C GLU A 203 -1.69 7.51 -23.46
N VAL A 204 -0.81 6.50 -23.42
CA VAL A 204 -0.55 5.62 -24.56
C VAL A 204 -0.80 4.18 -24.12
N VAL A 205 -1.78 3.53 -24.74
CA VAL A 205 -2.11 2.13 -24.47
C VAL A 205 -0.98 1.24 -24.98
N ARG A 206 -0.26 0.60 -24.06
CA ARG A 206 0.86 -0.31 -24.38
C ARG A 206 0.53 -1.71 -23.89
N ARG A 207 -0.11 -2.50 -24.76
CA ARG A 207 -0.51 -3.88 -24.41
C ARG A 207 0.73 -4.77 -24.25
N GLY A 208 0.81 -5.48 -23.13
CA GLY A 208 1.82 -6.51 -22.90
C GLY A 208 3.14 -6.02 -22.28
N GLU A 209 3.25 -4.75 -21.88
CA GLU A 209 4.51 -4.24 -21.32
C GLU A 209 4.90 -4.91 -20.01
N THR A 210 3.95 -5.31 -19.17
CA THR A 210 4.25 -6.07 -17.95
C THR A 210 4.90 -7.42 -18.28
N TYR A 211 4.46 -8.09 -19.35
CA TYR A 211 5.10 -9.32 -19.83
C TYR A 211 6.45 -9.05 -20.50
N GLU A 212 6.58 -7.94 -21.22
CA GLU A 212 7.86 -7.53 -21.77
C GLU A 212 8.89 -7.26 -20.67
N LEU A 213 8.48 -6.54 -19.63
CA LEU A 213 9.28 -6.28 -18.44
C LEU A 213 9.72 -7.59 -17.76
N TYR A 214 8.77 -8.53 -17.58
CA TYR A 214 9.04 -9.87 -17.04
C TYR A 214 10.16 -10.58 -17.80
N ARG A 215 10.16 -10.51 -19.14
CA ARG A 215 11.22 -11.08 -19.98
C ARG A 215 12.52 -10.30 -19.90
N LEU A 216 12.44 -8.97 -19.92
CA LEU A 216 13.60 -8.07 -19.89
C LEU A 216 14.45 -8.29 -18.64
N ILE A 217 13.79 -8.39 -17.48
CA ILE A 217 14.46 -8.61 -16.19
C ILE A 217 14.57 -10.10 -15.83
N LYS A 218 14.32 -10.98 -16.81
CA LYS A 218 14.59 -12.43 -16.79
C LYS A 218 13.93 -13.22 -15.64
N LEU A 219 12.77 -12.78 -15.17
CA LEU A 219 12.11 -13.44 -14.04
C LEU A 219 11.70 -14.89 -14.31
N GLY A 220 11.49 -15.24 -15.59
CA GLY A 220 11.24 -16.62 -16.01
C GLY A 220 12.41 -17.57 -15.78
N GLU A 221 13.66 -17.08 -15.84
CA GLU A 221 14.86 -17.89 -15.54
C GLU A 221 14.89 -18.29 -14.05
N TYR A 222 14.16 -17.58 -13.19
CA TYR A 222 14.07 -17.81 -11.75
C TYR A 222 12.73 -18.43 -11.31
N ASN A 223 11.89 -18.88 -12.26
CA ASN A 223 10.57 -19.45 -12.00
C ASN A 223 9.63 -18.55 -11.19
N VAL A 224 9.77 -17.23 -11.31
CA VAL A 224 8.87 -16.30 -10.61
C VAL A 224 7.50 -16.32 -11.29
N PRO A 225 6.41 -16.69 -10.60
CA PRO A 225 5.10 -16.77 -11.23
C PRO A 225 4.55 -15.37 -11.57
N ARG A 226 3.85 -15.29 -12.72
CA ARG A 226 3.02 -14.14 -13.10
C ARG A 226 1.62 -14.32 -12.53
N VAL A 227 1.25 -13.46 -11.59
CA VAL A 227 0.05 -13.57 -10.78
C VAL A 227 -0.87 -12.39 -11.04
N ARG A 228 -2.12 -12.66 -11.41
CA ARG A 228 -3.16 -11.65 -11.63
C ARG A 228 -4.04 -11.46 -10.42
N ILE A 229 -4.45 -10.22 -10.18
CA ILE A 229 -5.46 -9.88 -9.17
C ILE A 229 -6.82 -9.77 -9.87
N THR A 230 -7.84 -10.40 -9.30
CA THR A 230 -9.20 -10.47 -9.85
C THR A 230 -10.22 -10.07 -8.78
N LEU A 231 -11.33 -9.48 -9.21
CA LEU A 231 -12.51 -9.24 -8.39
C LEU A 231 -13.61 -10.18 -8.86
N ARG A 232 -13.91 -11.21 -8.06
CA ARG A 232 -14.80 -12.33 -8.44
C ARG A 232 -14.41 -12.95 -9.79
N GLY A 233 -13.14 -13.34 -9.94
CA GLY A 233 -12.63 -14.06 -11.12
C GLY A 233 -12.37 -13.22 -12.37
N VAL A 234 -12.57 -11.89 -12.32
CA VAL A 234 -12.34 -11.00 -13.49
C VAL A 234 -11.53 -9.76 -13.14
N LEU A 235 -10.75 -9.28 -14.11
CA LEU A 235 -9.90 -8.09 -13.98
C LEU A 235 -10.69 -6.78 -13.90
N THR A 236 -11.88 -6.73 -14.50
CA THR A 236 -12.66 -5.49 -14.57
C THR A 236 -12.99 -4.94 -13.18
N GLY A 237 -12.59 -3.69 -12.94
CA GLY A 237 -12.75 -3.02 -11.65
C GLY A 237 -11.61 -3.26 -10.66
N VAL A 238 -10.55 -3.99 -11.02
CA VAL A 238 -9.36 -4.09 -10.18
C VAL A 238 -8.49 -2.84 -10.41
N PRO A 239 -8.10 -2.10 -9.36
CA PRO A 239 -7.22 -0.94 -9.49
C PRO A 239 -5.86 -1.31 -10.08
N GLU A 240 -5.42 -0.54 -11.08
CA GLU A 240 -4.11 -0.72 -11.73
C GLU A 240 -2.98 0.09 -11.06
N ARG A 241 -3.32 1.14 -10.31
CA ARG A 241 -2.33 2.03 -9.69
C ARG A 241 -1.48 1.29 -8.66
N ILE A 242 -0.16 1.47 -8.72
CA ILE A 242 0.83 0.75 -7.90
C ILE A 242 0.49 0.87 -6.41
N ASN A 243 0.19 2.08 -5.94
CA ASN A 243 -0.12 2.32 -4.53
C ASN A 243 -1.42 1.62 -4.08
N LYS A 244 -2.39 1.46 -4.99
CA LYS A 244 -3.64 0.73 -4.70
C LYS A 244 -3.41 -0.76 -4.68
N VAL A 245 -2.61 -1.30 -5.59
CA VAL A 245 -2.19 -2.71 -5.58
C VAL A 245 -1.45 -3.04 -4.27
N VAL A 246 -0.49 -2.20 -3.87
CA VAL A 246 0.22 -2.37 -2.58
C VAL A 246 -0.73 -2.30 -1.38
N SER A 247 -1.67 -1.35 -1.39
CA SER A 247 -2.68 -1.23 -0.34
C SER A 247 -3.55 -2.50 -0.23
N ILE A 248 -4.01 -3.07 -1.35
CA ILE A 248 -4.77 -4.33 -1.38
C ILE A 248 -3.97 -5.46 -0.69
N LEU A 249 -2.69 -5.62 -1.06
CA LEU A 249 -1.83 -6.65 -0.48
C LEU A 249 -1.62 -6.45 1.03
N LEU A 250 -1.41 -5.20 1.47
CA LEU A 250 -1.21 -4.88 2.88
C LEU A 250 -2.48 -5.09 3.71
N MET A 251 -3.66 -4.74 3.18
CA MET A 251 -4.94 -4.96 3.85
C MET A 251 -5.23 -6.45 4.05
N ILE A 252 -4.97 -7.29 3.04
CA ILE A 252 -5.11 -8.74 3.16
C ILE A 252 -4.11 -9.30 4.18
N ARG A 253 -2.85 -8.85 4.13
CA ARG A 253 -1.79 -9.39 4.99
C ARG A 253 -1.91 -8.99 6.46
N PHE A 254 -2.33 -7.75 6.74
CA PHE A 254 -2.23 -7.18 8.08
C PHE A 254 -3.56 -6.72 8.68
N SER A 255 -4.62 -6.58 7.88
CA SER A 255 -5.93 -6.12 8.36
C SER A 255 -7.03 -7.18 8.28
N GLY A 256 -6.70 -8.40 7.83
CA GLY A 256 -7.66 -9.52 7.78
C GLY A 256 -8.74 -9.37 6.70
N TYR A 257 -8.55 -8.47 5.73
CA TYR A 257 -9.49 -8.31 4.63
C TYR A 257 -9.44 -9.50 3.69
N GLY A 258 -10.61 -9.90 3.19
CA GLY A 258 -10.69 -10.78 2.03
C GLY A 258 -10.27 -10.05 0.75
N ILE A 259 -9.85 -10.81 -0.28
CA ILE A 259 -9.33 -10.23 -1.52
C ILE A 259 -10.35 -9.29 -2.21
N ASN A 260 -11.62 -9.70 -2.27
CA ASN A 260 -12.68 -8.90 -2.91
C ASN A 260 -12.91 -7.59 -2.15
N ASP A 261 -12.99 -7.64 -0.82
CA ASP A 261 -13.24 -6.45 0.01
C ASP A 261 -12.08 -5.47 -0.04
N ALA A 262 -10.84 -5.98 -0.01
CA ALA A 262 -9.64 -5.17 -0.17
C ALA A 262 -9.63 -4.44 -1.52
N ILE A 263 -10.06 -5.10 -2.60
CA ILE A 263 -10.22 -4.47 -3.92
C ILE A 263 -11.30 -3.40 -3.87
N ILE A 264 -12.51 -3.70 -3.39
CA ILE A 264 -13.64 -2.74 -3.36
C ILE A 264 -13.30 -1.46 -2.60
N VAL A 265 -12.59 -1.57 -1.46
CA VAL A 265 -12.16 -0.42 -0.67
C VAL A 265 -11.11 0.43 -1.41
N ASN A 266 -10.29 -0.19 -2.25
CA ASN A 266 -9.24 0.50 -2.99
C ASN A 266 -9.66 1.02 -4.37
N GLN A 267 -10.84 0.63 -4.85
CA GLN A 267 -11.39 1.13 -6.11
C GLN A 267 -11.59 2.64 -6.10
N SER A 268 -11.14 3.28 -7.18
CA SER A 268 -11.62 4.60 -7.54
C SER A 268 -13.08 4.52 -7.99
N LYS A 269 -13.75 5.68 -8.03
CA LYS A 269 -15.09 5.77 -8.60
C LYS A 269 -15.13 5.29 -10.06
N ALA A 270 -14.06 5.51 -10.84
CA ALA A 270 -13.98 5.05 -12.21
C ALA A 270 -13.97 3.51 -12.28
N ASP A 271 -13.17 2.86 -11.45
CA ASP A 271 -13.09 1.38 -11.37
C ASP A 271 -14.46 0.78 -11.03
N LYS A 272 -15.16 1.38 -10.05
CA LYS A 272 -16.52 0.98 -9.65
C LYS A 272 -17.52 1.12 -10.79
N LEU A 273 -17.48 2.23 -11.53
CA LEU A 273 -18.40 2.47 -12.65
C LEU A 273 -18.16 1.52 -13.83
N VAL A 274 -16.89 1.25 -14.15
CA VAL A 274 -16.52 0.27 -15.19
C VAL A 274 -17.00 -1.13 -14.78
N ARG A 275 -16.82 -1.50 -13.50
CA ARG A 275 -17.33 -2.77 -12.97
C ARG A 275 -18.85 -2.84 -13.01
N LEU A 276 -19.54 -1.80 -12.53
CA LEU A 276 -20.98 -1.70 -12.56
C LEU A 276 -21.51 -1.90 -13.99
N ASN A 277 -20.97 -1.17 -14.97
CA ASN A 277 -21.39 -1.29 -16.37
C ASN A 277 -21.19 -2.72 -16.91
N ARG A 278 -20.11 -3.40 -16.54
CA ARG A 278 -19.91 -4.81 -16.91
C ARG A 278 -21.00 -5.71 -16.33
N GLU A 279 -21.26 -5.61 -15.02
CA GLU A 279 -22.25 -6.47 -14.35
C GLU A 279 -23.65 -6.24 -14.92
N LEU A 280 -24.05 -4.98 -15.10
CA LEU A 280 -25.35 -4.64 -15.68
C LEU A 280 -25.57 -5.25 -17.08
N ASN A 281 -24.52 -5.31 -17.91
CA ASN A 281 -24.60 -5.90 -19.24
C ASN A 281 -24.65 -7.44 -19.22
N LEU A 282 -24.06 -8.07 -18.20
CA LEU A 282 -24.01 -9.52 -18.07
C LEU A 282 -25.24 -10.10 -17.41
N THR A 283 -25.64 -9.52 -16.28
CA THR A 283 -26.79 -10.00 -15.51
C THR A 283 -28.11 -9.54 -16.13
N LYS A 284 -28.11 -8.41 -16.84
CA LYS A 284 -29.30 -7.77 -17.42
C LYS A 284 -30.45 -7.73 -16.41
N PRO A 285 -30.25 -7.04 -15.26
CA PRO A 285 -31.17 -7.12 -14.13
C PRO A 285 -32.59 -6.73 -14.57
N THR A 286 -33.57 -7.52 -14.14
CA THR A 286 -34.98 -7.32 -14.49
C THR A 286 -35.75 -6.64 -13.37
N SER A 287 -35.18 -6.52 -12.17
CA SER A 287 -35.82 -5.86 -11.03
C SER A 287 -34.95 -4.73 -10.45
N PRO A 288 -35.56 -3.73 -9.79
CA PRO A 288 -34.81 -2.73 -9.02
C PRO A 288 -33.97 -3.32 -7.88
N SER A 289 -34.36 -4.46 -7.31
CA SER A 289 -33.63 -5.13 -6.22
C SER A 289 -32.25 -5.59 -6.66
N ASP A 290 -32.16 -6.22 -7.83
CA ASP A 290 -30.89 -6.70 -8.40
C ASP A 290 -29.91 -5.54 -8.61
N VAL A 291 -30.41 -4.40 -9.05
CA VAL A 291 -29.62 -3.18 -9.22
C VAL A 291 -29.14 -2.67 -7.86
N TYR A 292 -30.01 -2.64 -6.86
CA TYR A 292 -29.67 -2.17 -5.52
C TYR A 292 -28.59 -3.03 -4.86
N GLU A 293 -28.65 -4.35 -5.03
CA GLU A 293 -27.62 -5.28 -4.54
C GLU A 293 -26.26 -5.01 -5.20
N LEU A 294 -26.22 -4.80 -6.51
CA LEU A 294 -24.98 -4.47 -7.23
C LEU A 294 -24.38 -3.14 -6.76
N LEU A 295 -25.21 -2.11 -6.57
CA LEU A 295 -24.76 -0.81 -6.07
C LEU A 295 -24.22 -0.91 -4.65
N THR A 296 -24.92 -1.65 -3.78
CA THR A 296 -24.51 -1.87 -2.38
C THR A 296 -23.18 -2.59 -2.33
N TRP A 297 -23.02 -3.67 -3.08
CA TRP A 297 -21.77 -4.43 -3.14
C TRP A 297 -20.58 -3.58 -3.63
N LEU A 298 -20.78 -2.71 -4.62
CA LEU A 298 -19.74 -1.80 -5.11
C LEU A 298 -19.55 -0.56 -4.20
N GLY A 299 -20.40 -0.36 -3.20
CA GLY A 299 -20.41 0.86 -2.39
C GLY A 299 -20.66 2.11 -3.26
N LEU A 300 -21.63 2.03 -4.16
CA LEU A 300 -22.10 3.12 -5.01
C LEU A 300 -23.49 3.58 -4.55
N THR A 301 -23.77 4.86 -4.73
CA THR A 301 -25.08 5.43 -4.40
C THR A 301 -25.92 5.66 -5.66
N PRO A 302 -27.24 5.42 -5.63
CA PRO A 302 -28.11 5.55 -6.80
C PRO A 302 -28.36 7.01 -7.21
N TRP A 303 -28.11 7.98 -6.34
CA TRP A 303 -28.20 9.41 -6.65
C TRP A 303 -26.95 9.99 -7.32
N ASP A 304 -25.90 9.18 -7.51
CA ASP A 304 -24.72 9.63 -8.25
C ASP A 304 -25.03 9.81 -9.74
N SER A 305 -24.73 10.98 -10.30
CA SER A 305 -25.07 11.31 -11.68
C SER A 305 -24.47 10.35 -12.72
N LYS A 306 -23.27 9.81 -12.47
CA LYS A 306 -22.64 8.83 -13.38
C LYS A 306 -23.28 7.45 -13.25
N VAL A 307 -23.73 7.08 -12.05
CA VAL A 307 -24.50 5.86 -11.83
C VAL A 307 -25.85 5.96 -12.53
N GLN A 308 -26.59 7.06 -12.34
CA GLN A 308 -27.87 7.30 -13.01
C GLN A 308 -27.75 7.23 -14.54
N ALA A 309 -26.68 7.80 -15.11
CA ALA A 309 -26.43 7.74 -16.55
C ALA A 309 -26.24 6.30 -17.07
N LEU A 310 -25.63 5.41 -16.28
CA LEU A 310 -25.54 3.98 -16.61
C LEU A 310 -26.89 3.28 -16.48
N LEU A 311 -27.62 3.54 -15.40
CA LEU A 311 -28.92 2.90 -15.14
C LEU A 311 -29.98 3.27 -16.20
N ARG A 312 -29.98 4.51 -16.71
CA ARG A 312 -30.88 4.95 -17.79
C ARG A 312 -30.72 4.15 -19.10
N ARG A 313 -29.59 3.48 -19.29
CA ARG A 313 -29.34 2.65 -20.48
C ARG A 313 -30.00 1.29 -20.38
N ILE A 314 -30.45 0.91 -19.19
CA ILE A 314 -31.13 -0.35 -18.92
C ILE A 314 -32.63 -0.08 -18.99
N LYS A 315 -33.33 -0.84 -19.83
CA LYS A 315 -34.80 -0.89 -19.79
C LYS A 315 -35.21 -1.74 -18.60
N LEU A 316 -35.32 -1.14 -17.42
CA LEU A 316 -36.03 -1.78 -16.32
C LEU A 316 -37.53 -1.75 -16.67
N PRO A 317 -38.26 -2.87 -16.56
CA PRO A 317 -39.71 -2.82 -16.68
C PRO A 317 -40.25 -1.84 -15.64
N SER A 318 -41.16 -0.96 -16.08
CA SER A 318 -41.90 -0.08 -15.17
C SER A 318 -42.66 -0.94 -14.13
N PRO A 319 -42.82 -0.45 -12.89
CA PRO A 319 -43.57 -1.14 -11.85
C PRO A 319 -44.95 -1.64 -12.30
#